data_AF-A0AAW7QGV0-F1
#
_entry.id   AF-A0AAW7QGV0-F1
#
_cell.length_a   1.000
_cell.length_b   1.000
_cell.length_c   1.000
_cell.angle_alpha   90.00
_cell.angle_beta   90.00
_cell.angle_gamma   90.00
#
_symmetry.space_group_name_H-M   'P 1'
#
loop_
_entity.id
_entity.type
_entity.pdbx_description
1 polymer ?
#
loop_
_entity_poly.entity_id
_entity_poly.type
_entity_poly.pdbx_seq_one_letter_code
_entity_poly.pdbx_strand_id
1 'polypeptide(L)'
;MRVIELTVQTEKLPLFGFLKSNPTQVWKNGEYHKFTYYEPVDEALTGFQYKGLYVSIKDENKAVEGWELIRDLDIALASSDLLTFLTDLEVNKLTEQRQGLGVELKGWIFDLICNGIYTRYETSLFVRLLFVNGYSFSQLVDLFSAIVKRKELARYFLEVATKFYKGVAFEY
;
A
#
# COMPACT_ATOMS: atom_id res chain seq x y z
N MET A 1 -13.58 4.71 4.57
CA MET A 1 -13.10 3.45 3.95
C MET A 1 -12.15 3.86 2.85
N ARG A 2 -10.91 3.38 2.86
CA ARG A 2 -9.90 3.82 1.90
C ARG A 2 -10.24 3.31 0.49
N VAL A 3 -9.90 4.09 -0.51
CA VAL A 3 -10.17 3.84 -1.93
C VAL A 3 -8.85 3.74 -2.67
N ILE A 4 -8.67 2.66 -3.42
CA ILE A 4 -7.57 2.45 -4.36
C ILE A 4 -8.00 3.02 -5.71
N GLU A 5 -7.32 4.06 -6.17
CA GLU A 5 -7.41 4.55 -7.54
C GLU A 5 -6.24 3.98 -8.34
N LEU A 6 -6.55 3.11 -9.29
CA LEU A 6 -5.61 2.51 -10.22
C LEU A 6 -5.73 3.20 -11.57
N THR A 7 -4.81 4.10 -11.90
CA THR A 7 -4.76 4.81 -13.18
C THR A 7 -3.76 4.17 -14.12
N VAL A 8 -4.22 3.83 -15.33
CA VAL A 8 -3.46 3.08 -16.33
C VAL A 8 -3.56 3.77 -17.69
N GLN A 9 -2.43 3.90 -18.38
CA GLN A 9 -2.41 4.36 -19.78
C GLN A 9 -3.12 3.37 -20.70
N THR A 10 -3.95 3.85 -21.64
CA THR A 10 -4.75 3.01 -22.57
C THR A 10 -3.90 1.92 -23.23
N GLU A 11 -2.72 2.30 -23.76
CA GLU A 11 -1.80 1.40 -24.45
C GLU A 11 -1.27 0.26 -23.56
N LYS A 12 -1.29 0.45 -22.24
CA LYS A 12 -0.79 -0.51 -21.25
C LYS A 12 -1.87 -1.35 -20.63
N LEU A 13 -3.16 -1.04 -20.86
CA LEU A 13 -4.28 -1.86 -20.38
C LEU A 13 -4.14 -3.36 -20.68
N PRO A 14 -3.63 -3.80 -21.86
CA PRO A 14 -3.45 -5.23 -22.13
C PRO A 14 -2.51 -5.93 -21.14
N LEU A 15 -1.56 -5.22 -20.53
CA LEU A 15 -0.64 -5.76 -19.53
C LEU A 15 -1.34 -6.04 -18.19
N PHE A 16 -2.51 -5.42 -17.96
CA PHE A 16 -3.28 -5.53 -16.72
C PHE A 16 -4.57 -6.33 -16.95
N GLY A 17 -4.48 -7.43 -17.70
CA GLY A 17 -5.62 -8.30 -18.02
C GLY A 17 -6.38 -8.84 -16.80
N PHE A 18 -5.72 -8.96 -15.64
CA PHE A 18 -6.33 -9.35 -14.37
C PHE A 18 -7.41 -8.36 -13.89
N LEU A 19 -7.42 -7.10 -14.35
CA LEU A 19 -8.49 -6.15 -14.01
C LEU A 19 -9.86 -6.58 -14.57
N LYS A 20 -9.88 -7.49 -15.55
CA LYS A 20 -11.13 -8.03 -16.10
C LYS A 20 -11.84 -8.99 -15.14
N SER A 21 -11.11 -9.66 -14.24
CA SER A 21 -11.71 -10.60 -13.27
C SER A 21 -12.24 -9.93 -12.01
N ASN A 22 -11.96 -8.64 -11.79
CA ASN A 22 -12.52 -7.84 -10.70
C ASN A 22 -13.16 -6.54 -11.24
N PRO A 23 -14.32 -6.61 -11.94
CA PRO A 23 -14.96 -5.42 -12.51
C PRO A 23 -15.34 -4.39 -11.44
N THR A 24 -15.19 -3.11 -11.77
CA THR A 24 -15.53 -1.99 -10.88
C THR A 24 -15.87 -0.74 -11.69
N GLN A 25 -16.18 0.37 -11.00
CA GLN A 25 -16.35 1.70 -11.59
C GLN A 25 -15.07 2.18 -12.31
N VAL A 26 -15.22 2.63 -13.56
CA VAL A 26 -14.09 3.10 -14.38
C VAL A 26 -14.35 4.50 -14.94
N TRP A 27 -13.34 5.35 -14.80
CA TRP A 27 -13.30 6.70 -15.31
C TRP A 27 -12.25 6.83 -16.42
N LYS A 28 -12.44 7.75 -17.36
CA LYS A 28 -11.50 8.04 -18.44
C LYS A 28 -11.15 9.51 -18.48
N ASN A 29 -9.88 9.80 -18.76
CA ASN A 29 -9.41 11.15 -19.07
C ASN A 29 -8.32 11.03 -20.15
N GLY A 30 -8.65 11.40 -21.39
CA GLY A 30 -7.78 11.21 -22.54
C GLY A 30 -7.34 9.75 -22.69
N GLU A 31 -6.02 9.53 -22.66
CA GLU A 31 -5.39 8.20 -22.78
C GLU A 31 -5.20 7.47 -21.44
N TYR A 32 -5.97 7.83 -20.41
CA TYR A 32 -5.90 7.21 -19.09
C TYR A 32 -7.24 6.65 -18.65
N HIS A 33 -7.18 5.46 -18.07
CA HIS A 33 -8.31 4.78 -17.44
C HIS A 33 -8.04 4.67 -15.94
N LYS A 34 -9.01 5.05 -15.11
CA LYS A 34 -8.94 4.96 -13.66
C LYS A 34 -9.99 3.98 -13.15
N PHE A 35 -9.52 2.92 -12.52
CA PHE A 35 -10.32 1.92 -11.84
C PHE A 35 -10.34 2.27 -10.36
N THR A 36 -11.52 2.25 -9.73
CA THR A 36 -11.67 2.57 -8.32
C THR A 36 -12.10 1.33 -7.54
N TYR A 37 -11.42 1.03 -6.43
CA TYR A 37 -11.77 -0.10 -5.57
C TYR A 37 -11.80 0.34 -4.12
N TYR A 38 -12.63 -0.29 -3.30
CA TYR A 38 -12.48 -0.20 -1.86
C TYR A 38 -11.30 -1.06 -1.41
N GLU A 39 -10.41 -0.47 -0.62
CA GLU A 39 -9.34 -1.20 0.05
C GLU A 39 -9.95 -2.03 1.19
N PRO A 40 -9.73 -3.37 1.22
CA PRO A 40 -10.15 -4.19 2.34
C PRO A 40 -9.55 -3.71 3.66
N VAL A 41 -10.29 -3.95 4.74
CA VAL A 41 -9.85 -3.60 6.10
C VAL A 41 -8.52 -4.30 6.39
N ASP A 42 -7.65 -3.63 7.13
CA ASP A 42 -6.30 -4.09 7.50
C ASP A 42 -5.26 -4.11 6.36
N GLU A 43 -5.64 -3.74 5.14
CA GLU A 43 -4.66 -3.43 4.10
C GLU A 43 -4.17 -1.98 4.29
N ALA A 44 -2.88 -1.77 4.03
CA ALA A 44 -2.24 -0.45 4.13
C ALA A 44 -1.36 -0.19 2.92
N LEU A 45 -1.92 -0.40 1.72
CA LEU A 45 -1.23 -0.02 0.49
C LEU A 45 -0.89 1.47 0.56
N THR A 46 0.25 1.81 -0.01
CA THR A 46 0.71 3.18 -0.23
C THR A 46 0.60 3.53 -1.71
N GLY A 47 0.56 4.82 -2.01
CA GLY A 47 0.54 5.28 -3.39
C GLY A 47 1.91 5.11 -4.03
N PHE A 48 1.96 4.61 -5.26
CA PHE A 48 3.20 4.43 -6.02
C PHE A 48 2.96 4.54 -7.53
N GLN A 49 4.05 4.65 -8.28
CA GLN A 49 4.03 4.68 -9.74
C GLN A 49 4.94 3.59 -10.30
N TYR A 50 4.46 2.84 -11.28
CA TYR A 50 5.19 1.78 -11.95
C TYR A 50 4.88 1.74 -13.44
N LYS A 51 5.85 2.11 -14.29
CA LYS A 51 5.76 1.95 -15.75
C LYS A 51 4.42 2.39 -16.38
N GLY A 52 3.83 3.50 -15.94
CA GLY A 52 2.54 4.01 -16.45
C GLY A 52 1.28 3.42 -15.81
N LEU A 53 1.46 2.63 -14.74
CA LEU A 53 0.47 2.37 -13.71
C LEU A 53 0.71 3.35 -12.55
N TYR A 54 -0.35 4.02 -12.11
CA TYR A 54 -0.34 4.92 -10.96
C TYR A 54 -1.35 4.40 -9.95
N VAL A 55 -0.89 4.17 -8.73
CA VAL A 55 -1.72 3.75 -7.60
C VAL A 55 -1.81 4.93 -6.66
N SER A 56 -3.01 5.38 -6.36
CA SER A 56 -3.28 6.40 -5.35
C SER A 56 -4.24 5.84 -4.32
N ILE A 57 -4.02 6.17 -3.05
CA ILE A 57 -4.90 5.76 -1.96
C ILE A 57 -5.55 7.00 -1.37
N LYS A 58 -6.87 7.00 -1.26
CA LYS A 58 -7.67 8.13 -0.77
C LYS A 58 -8.59 7.70 0.36
N ASP A 59 -8.86 8.59 1.30
CA ASP A 59 -9.81 8.31 2.39
C ASP A 59 -11.28 8.45 1.95
N GLU A 60 -11.51 9.15 0.83
CA GLU A 60 -12.83 9.41 0.27
C GLU A 60 -12.80 9.30 -1.26
N ASN A 61 -13.85 8.74 -1.86
CA ASN A 61 -14.06 8.85 -3.30
C ASN A 61 -14.67 10.21 -3.63
N LYS A 62 -13.93 11.07 -4.31
CA LYS A 62 -14.44 12.35 -4.83
C LYS A 62 -14.33 12.33 -6.34
N ALA A 63 -15.41 12.70 -7.02
CA ALA A 63 -15.38 12.97 -8.44
C ALA A 63 -14.29 14.01 -8.73
N VAL A 64 -13.36 13.66 -9.61
CA VAL A 64 -12.23 14.52 -9.96
C VAL A 64 -12.56 15.20 -11.28
N GLU A 65 -12.42 16.51 -11.32
CA GLU A 65 -12.64 17.32 -12.51
C GLU A 65 -11.80 16.81 -13.70
N GLY A 66 -12.40 16.77 -14.90
CA GLY A 66 -11.77 16.25 -16.11
C GLY A 66 -11.82 14.74 -16.30
N TRP A 67 -12.43 13.97 -15.38
CA TRP A 67 -12.67 12.54 -15.55
C TRP A 67 -14.11 12.25 -15.96
N GLU A 68 -14.27 11.51 -17.04
CA GLU A 68 -15.58 11.05 -17.56
C GLU A 68 -15.86 9.63 -17.07
N LEU A 69 -17.06 9.37 -16.55
CA LEU A 69 -17.47 8.03 -16.14
C LEU A 69 -17.80 7.19 -17.38
N ILE A 70 -16.99 6.17 -17.67
CA ILE A 70 -17.15 5.30 -18.86
C ILE A 70 -17.68 3.90 -18.51
N ARG A 71 -17.67 3.54 -17.23
CA ARG A 71 -18.28 2.32 -16.71
C ARG A 71 -18.90 2.61 -15.37
N ASP A 72 -20.22 2.77 -15.39
CA ASP A 72 -21.04 3.04 -14.22
C ASP A 72 -21.42 1.72 -13.53
N LEU A 73 -20.47 1.19 -12.76
CA LEU A 73 -20.69 0.10 -11.82
C LEU A 73 -20.50 0.64 -10.41
N ASP A 74 -21.04 -0.08 -9.42
CA ASP A 74 -20.66 0.14 -8.03
C ASP A 74 -19.16 -0.10 -7.83
N ILE A 75 -18.57 0.62 -6.87
CA ILE A 75 -17.17 0.42 -6.49
C ILE A 75 -17.04 -0.95 -5.83
N ALA A 76 -16.28 -1.84 -6.46
CA ALA A 76 -16.00 -3.16 -5.94
C ALA A 76 -14.91 -3.13 -4.85
N LEU A 77 -14.90 -4.15 -3.98
CA LEU A 77 -13.74 -4.42 -3.13
C LEU A 77 -12.57 -4.89 -4.00
N ALA A 78 -11.35 -4.50 -3.62
CA ALA A 78 -10.16 -5.03 -4.26
C ALA A 78 -10.05 -6.53 -3.99
N SER A 79 -9.91 -7.33 -5.06
CA SER A 79 -9.72 -8.77 -4.93
C SER A 79 -8.36 -9.11 -4.31
N SER A 80 -8.23 -10.31 -3.74
CA SER A 80 -6.95 -10.82 -3.24
C SER A 80 -5.85 -10.76 -4.29
N ASP A 81 -6.16 -11.17 -5.52
CA ASP A 81 -5.18 -11.22 -6.62
C ASP A 81 -4.70 -9.82 -7.00
N LEU A 82 -5.61 -8.84 -7.03
CA LEU A 82 -5.28 -7.44 -7.25
C LEU A 82 -4.36 -6.93 -6.13
N LEU A 83 -4.71 -7.18 -4.88
CA LEU A 83 -3.92 -6.74 -3.73
C LEU A 83 -2.53 -7.37 -3.70
N THR A 84 -2.41 -8.67 -3.99
CA THR A 84 -1.12 -9.36 -4.08
C THR A 84 -0.26 -8.73 -5.16
N PHE A 85 -0.81 -8.53 -6.37
CA PHE A 85 -0.09 -7.89 -7.46
C PHE A 85 0.39 -6.47 -7.12
N LEU A 86 -0.49 -5.65 -6.53
CA LEU A 86 -0.13 -4.28 -6.13
C LEU A 86 0.92 -4.27 -5.01
N THR A 87 0.82 -5.19 -4.05
CA THR A 87 1.80 -5.32 -2.96
C THR A 87 3.17 -5.72 -3.51
N ASP A 88 3.23 -6.65 -4.46
CA ASP A 88 4.51 -7.06 -5.07
C ASP A 88 5.17 -5.91 -5.84
N LEU A 89 4.39 -5.08 -6.52
CA LEU A 89 4.90 -3.86 -7.15
C LEU A 89 5.35 -2.81 -6.13
N GLU A 90 4.60 -2.64 -5.05
CA GLU A 90 4.94 -1.74 -3.95
C GLU A 90 6.27 -2.13 -3.30
N VAL A 91 6.49 -3.42 -3.00
CA VAL A 91 7.75 -3.92 -2.43
C VAL A 91 8.94 -3.52 -3.29
N ASN A 92 8.85 -3.72 -4.61
CA ASN A 92 9.91 -3.32 -5.54
C ASN A 92 10.17 -1.81 -5.48
N LYS A 93 9.11 -0.99 -5.42
CA LYS A 93 9.24 0.47 -5.36
C LYS A 93 9.81 0.98 -4.05
N LEU A 94 9.35 0.45 -2.91
CA LEU A 94 9.91 0.81 -1.62
C LEU A 94 11.37 0.36 -1.49
N THR A 95 11.75 -0.74 -2.14
CA THR A 95 13.15 -1.18 -2.18
C THR A 95 14.02 -0.18 -2.93
N GLU A 96 13.57 0.33 -4.09
CA GLU A 96 14.27 1.41 -4.82
C GLU A 96 14.37 2.70 -4.01
N GLN A 97 13.38 2.99 -3.15
CA GLN A 97 13.31 4.19 -2.33
C GLN A 97 14.01 4.05 -0.97
N ARG A 98 14.57 2.88 -0.66
CA ARG A 98 15.19 2.62 0.64
C ARG A 98 16.47 3.46 0.78
N GLN A 99 16.45 4.46 1.66
CA GLN A 99 17.51 5.49 1.73
C GLN A 99 18.29 5.54 3.05
N GLY A 100 17.95 4.74 4.06
CA GLY A 100 18.76 4.63 5.29
C GLY A 100 18.83 5.89 6.15
N LEU A 101 17.95 6.87 5.89
CA LEU A 101 17.99 8.19 6.52
C LEU A 101 17.41 8.22 7.94
N GLY A 102 16.86 7.11 8.42
CA GLY A 102 16.15 7.07 9.69
C GLY A 102 14.81 7.80 9.65
N VAL A 103 14.01 7.64 10.70
CA VAL A 103 12.69 8.28 10.82
C VAL A 103 12.74 9.45 11.79
N GLU A 104 12.26 10.61 11.36
CA GLU A 104 12.04 11.75 12.27
C GLU A 104 10.81 11.51 13.16
N LEU A 105 10.98 11.65 14.48
CA LEU A 105 9.93 11.43 15.47
C LEU A 105 9.02 12.66 15.60
N LYS A 106 8.09 12.82 14.66
CA LYS A 106 7.08 13.89 14.69
C LYS A 106 5.73 13.45 14.14
N GLY A 107 4.69 14.22 14.47
CA GLY A 107 3.33 13.98 14.02
C GLY A 107 2.85 12.57 14.39
N TRP A 108 2.17 11.91 13.45
CA TRP A 108 1.57 10.60 13.68
C TRP A 108 2.56 9.52 14.15
N ILE A 109 3.85 9.64 13.80
CA ILE A 109 4.89 8.69 14.23
C ILE A 109 5.17 8.85 15.73
N PHE A 110 5.27 10.10 16.20
CA PHE A 110 5.43 10.38 17.62
C PHE A 110 4.24 9.85 18.41
N ASP A 111 3.02 10.11 17.93
CA ASP A 111 1.79 9.59 18.54
C ASP A 111 1.77 8.06 18.57
N LEU A 112 2.20 7.41 17.48
CA LEU A 112 2.26 5.94 17.40
C LEU A 112 3.27 5.36 18.40
N ILE A 113 4.45 5.97 18.55
CA ILE A 113 5.47 5.51 19.50
C ILE A 113 4.99 5.70 20.95
N CYS A 114 4.37 6.83 21.27
CA CYS A 114 3.87 7.12 22.62
C CYS A 114 2.67 6.23 23.01
N ASN A 115 1.73 6.04 22.10
CA ASN A 115 0.48 5.32 22.39
C ASN A 115 0.59 3.80 22.14
N GLY A 116 1.49 3.40 21.24
CA GLY A 116 1.69 2.03 20.80
C GLY A 116 0.79 1.60 19.63
N ILE A 117 1.04 0.38 19.14
CA ILE A 117 0.35 -0.21 17.99
C ILE A 117 -0.85 -1.06 18.47
N TYR A 118 -2.04 -0.78 17.95
CA TYR A 118 -3.32 -1.45 18.29
C TYR A 118 -4.00 -2.14 17.11
N THR A 119 -3.61 -1.82 15.88
CA THR A 119 -4.31 -2.29 14.68
C THR A 119 -3.35 -2.93 13.68
N ARG A 120 -3.92 -3.76 12.81
CA ARG A 120 -3.18 -4.31 11.67
C ARG A 120 -2.78 -3.21 10.69
N TYR A 121 -3.66 -2.22 10.48
CA TYR A 121 -3.34 -1.04 9.67
C TYR A 121 -2.08 -0.31 10.17
N GLU A 122 -2.02 0.04 11.46
CA GLU A 122 -0.84 0.67 12.08
C GLU A 122 0.40 -0.22 11.96
N THR A 123 0.24 -1.52 12.18
CA THR A 123 1.33 -2.50 12.00
C THR A 123 1.89 -2.45 10.57
N SER A 124 1.00 -2.44 9.59
CA SER A 124 1.33 -2.48 8.16
C SER A 124 2.00 -1.18 7.68
N LEU A 125 1.55 -0.02 8.19
CA LEU A 125 2.21 1.26 7.97
C LEU A 125 3.59 1.33 8.63
N PHE A 126 3.69 0.87 9.88
CA PHE A 126 4.92 0.88 10.65
C PHE A 126 6.04 0.08 9.96
N VAL A 127 5.73 -1.12 9.46
CA VAL A 127 6.68 -1.95 8.71
C VAL A 127 7.19 -1.24 7.46
N ARG A 128 6.30 -0.68 6.64
CA ARG A 128 6.69 0.05 5.40
C ARG A 128 7.56 1.26 5.70
N LEU A 129 7.18 2.03 6.71
CA LEU A 129 7.91 3.22 7.15
C LEU A 129 9.34 2.86 7.57
N LEU A 130 9.51 1.87 8.44
CA LEU A 130 10.85 1.49 8.89
C LEU A 130 11.67 0.86 7.76
N PHE A 131 11.04 0.08 6.88
CA PHE A 131 11.70 -0.51 5.72
C PHE A 131 12.29 0.55 4.79
N VAL A 132 11.49 1.53 4.34
CA VAL A 132 11.96 2.56 3.41
C VAL A 132 13.00 3.48 4.04
N ASN A 133 12.94 3.68 5.36
CA ASN A 133 13.95 4.44 6.10
C ASN A 133 15.19 3.62 6.48
N GLY A 134 15.27 2.38 5.99
CA GLY A 134 16.46 1.55 5.99
C GLY A 134 16.72 0.75 7.25
N TYR A 135 15.80 0.72 8.21
CA TYR A 135 15.94 -0.08 9.42
C TYR A 135 16.10 -1.57 9.09
N SER A 136 16.97 -2.25 9.80
CA SER A 136 17.17 -3.69 9.67
C SER A 136 15.94 -4.46 10.18
N PHE A 137 15.83 -5.73 9.80
CA PHE A 137 14.74 -6.58 10.30
C PHE A 137 14.78 -6.72 11.83
N SER A 138 15.98 -6.83 12.42
CA SER A 138 16.14 -6.88 13.89
C SER A 138 15.62 -5.59 14.53
N GLN A 139 16.02 -4.42 14.02
CA GLN A 139 15.56 -3.14 14.56
C GLN A 139 14.03 -2.99 14.46
N LEU A 140 13.44 -3.44 13.35
CA LEU A 140 11.99 -3.48 13.19
C LEU A 140 11.33 -4.38 14.24
N VAL A 141 11.86 -5.58 14.48
CA VAL A 141 11.35 -6.53 15.49
C VAL A 141 11.46 -5.94 16.89
N ASP A 142 12.59 -5.34 17.25
CA ASP A 142 12.85 -4.77 18.57
C ASP A 142 11.87 -3.60 18.84
N LEU A 143 11.74 -2.69 17.87
CA LEU A 143 10.83 -1.55 18.00
C LEU A 143 9.37 -1.99 18.06
N PHE A 144 8.94 -2.91 17.18
CA PHE A 144 7.58 -3.45 17.21
C PHE A 144 7.26 -4.09 18.56
N SER A 145 8.16 -4.92 19.07
CA SER A 145 7.99 -5.64 20.34
C SER A 145 7.89 -4.70 21.54
N ALA A 146 8.56 -3.55 21.48
CA ALA A 146 8.51 -2.53 22.53
C ALA A 146 7.17 -1.76 22.56
N ILE A 147 6.54 -1.52 21.41
CA ILE A 147 5.40 -0.59 21.30
C ILE A 147 4.07 -1.28 21.02
N VAL A 148 4.05 -2.57 20.65
CA VAL A 148 2.81 -3.31 20.40
C VAL A 148 1.97 -3.45 21.67
N LYS A 149 0.67 -3.19 21.56
CA LYS A 149 -0.28 -3.28 22.69
C LYS A 149 -1.14 -4.54 22.66
N ARG A 150 -1.17 -5.22 21.50
CA ARG A 150 -2.01 -6.38 21.22
C ARG A 150 -1.18 -7.53 20.66
N LYS A 151 -0.99 -8.59 21.45
CA LYS A 151 -0.08 -9.71 21.14
C LYS A 151 -0.51 -10.47 19.87
N GLU A 152 -1.79 -10.49 19.56
CA GLU A 152 -2.35 -11.10 18.36
C GLU A 152 -1.85 -10.46 17.06
N LEU A 153 -1.31 -9.24 17.12
CA LEU A 153 -0.71 -8.56 15.97
C LEU A 153 0.64 -9.16 15.58
N ALA A 154 1.30 -9.93 16.45
CA ALA A 154 2.63 -10.48 16.18
C ALA A 154 2.66 -11.37 14.93
N ARG A 155 1.63 -12.20 14.73
CA ARG A 155 1.53 -13.05 13.53
C ARG A 155 1.41 -12.20 12.26
N TYR A 156 0.49 -11.23 12.27
CA TYR A 156 0.28 -10.33 11.14
C TYR A 156 1.52 -9.48 10.85
N PHE A 157 2.20 -9.00 11.89
CA PHE A 157 3.49 -8.30 11.77
C PHE A 157 4.51 -9.12 11.00
N LEU A 158 4.71 -10.40 11.34
CA LEU A 158 5.66 -11.27 10.64
C LEU A 158 5.26 -11.52 9.18
N GLU A 159 3.95 -11.69 8.93
CA GLU A 159 3.40 -11.84 7.58
C GLU A 159 3.70 -10.63 6.70
N VAL A 160 3.52 -9.40 7.22
CA VAL A 160 3.82 -8.17 6.48
C VAL A 160 5.33 -7.96 6.36
N ALA A 161 6.09 -8.06 7.46
CA ALA A 161 7.52 -7.79 7.47
C ALA A 161 8.28 -8.72 6.53
N THR A 162 7.89 -10.00 6.45
CA THR A 162 8.52 -10.96 5.54
C THR A 162 8.32 -10.59 4.06
N LYS A 163 7.21 -9.93 3.68
CA LYS A 163 7.01 -9.47 2.29
C LYS A 163 8.06 -8.43 1.87
N PHE A 164 8.39 -7.50 2.76
CA PHE A 164 9.32 -6.40 2.47
C PHE A 164 10.78 -6.78 2.69
N TYR A 165 11.09 -7.57 3.72
CA TYR A 165 12.46 -7.87 4.11
C TYR A 165 13.04 -9.13 3.45
N LYS A 166 12.25 -9.91 2.72
CA LYS A 166 12.75 -11.09 2.00
C LYS A 166 13.69 -10.67 0.88
N GLY A 167 14.94 -11.15 0.93
CA GLY A 167 15.96 -10.88 -0.10
C GLY A 167 16.75 -9.59 0.10
N VAL A 168 16.53 -8.85 1.19
CA VAL A 168 17.43 -7.78 1.60
C VAL A 168 18.68 -8.42 2.19
N ALA A 169 19.86 -8.14 1.61
CA ALA A 169 21.12 -8.56 2.20
C ALA A 169 21.25 -7.96 3.61
N PHE A 170 21.42 -8.81 4.61
CA PHE A 170 21.72 -8.37 5.97
C PHE A 170 23.18 -7.92 5.98
N GLU A 171 23.42 -6.62 6.07
CA GLU A 171 24.75 -6.12 6.45
C GLU A 171 24.94 -6.46 7.94
N TYR A 172 25.87 -7.39 8.19
CA TYR A 172 26.32 -7.81 9.51
C TYR A 172 27.39 -6.86 10.05
#